data_AF-A0A0A1P9G2-F1
#
_entry.id   AF-A0A0A1P9G2-F1
#
_cell.length_a   1.000
_cell.length_b   1.000
_cell.length_c   1.000
_cell.angle_alpha   90.00
_cell.angle_beta   90.00
_cell.angle_gamma   90.00
#
_symmetry.space_group_name_H-M   'P 1'
#
loop_
_entity.id
_entity.type
_entity.pdbx_description
1 polymer ?
#
loop_
_entity_poly.entity_id
_entity_poly.type
_entity_poly.pdbx_seq_one_letter_code
_entity_poly.pdbx_strand_id
1 'polypeptide(L)'
;MSHAAFHAWLFEIGTGWLGWSEEQTLGARITSILAAYKGRLDLLRTIFGGKPAPADRPPVSGREVKGLLRTLKAAREGRAGPS
;
A
#
# COMPACT_ATOMS: atom_id res chain seq x y z
N MET A 1 16.88 4.86 10.98
CA MET A 1 17.70 3.79 10.38
C MET A 1 19.09 4.32 10.13
N SER A 2 20.14 3.58 10.45
CA SER A 2 21.53 4.02 10.22
C SER A 2 21.93 3.85 8.75
N HIS A 3 23.01 4.51 8.33
CA HIS A 3 23.56 4.35 6.98
C HIS A 3 23.93 2.89 6.67
N ALA A 4 24.64 2.22 7.59
CA ALA A 4 24.98 0.81 7.45
C ALA A 4 23.75 -0.09 7.31
N ALA A 5 22.72 0.16 8.12
CA ALA A 5 21.46 -0.57 8.01
C ALA A 5 20.78 -0.34 6.63
N PHE A 6 20.92 0.85 6.05
CA PHE A 6 20.40 1.16 4.71
C PHE A 6 21.10 0.41 3.59
N HIS A 7 22.41 0.32 3.65
CA HIS A 7 23.14 -0.49 2.68
C HIS A 7 22.85 -1.98 2.83
N ALA A 8 22.74 -2.49 4.07
CA ALA A 8 22.34 -3.88 4.31
C ALA A 8 20.95 -4.19 3.75
N TRP A 9 19.98 -3.30 3.99
CA TRP A 9 18.63 -3.47 3.46
C TRP A 9 18.57 -3.43 1.93
N LEU A 10 19.33 -2.54 1.28
CA LEU A 10 19.43 -2.52 -0.19
C LEU A 10 20.07 -3.81 -0.73
N PHE A 11 21.05 -4.36 -0.02
CA PHE A 11 21.70 -5.61 -0.39
C PHE A 11 20.75 -6.80 -0.30
N GLU A 12 19.95 -6.89 0.76
CA GLU A 12 18.90 -7.89 0.94
C GLU A 12 17.82 -7.79 -0.15
N ILE A 13 17.45 -6.57 -0.55
CA ILE A 13 16.54 -6.37 -1.68
C ILE A 13 17.15 -6.92 -2.96
N GLY A 14 18.38 -6.55 -3.29
CA GLY A 14 19.02 -6.98 -4.55
C GLY A 14 19.18 -8.49 -4.63
N THR A 15 19.86 -9.07 -3.65
CA THR A 15 20.24 -10.50 -3.68
C THR A 15 19.09 -11.44 -3.28
N GLY A 16 18.20 -10.99 -2.39
CA GLY A 16 17.04 -11.77 -1.94
C GLY A 16 15.80 -11.49 -2.77
N TRP A 17 15.27 -10.27 -2.69
CA TRP A 17 14.00 -9.94 -3.32
C TRP A 17 14.08 -9.89 -4.84
N LEU A 18 15.16 -9.40 -5.44
CA LEU A 18 15.28 -9.27 -6.90
C LEU A 18 15.98 -10.47 -7.54
N GLY A 19 16.76 -11.22 -6.75
CA GLY A 19 17.53 -12.38 -7.23
C GLY A 19 18.74 -11.98 -8.08
N TRP A 20 19.26 -10.77 -7.88
CA TRP A 20 20.48 -10.30 -8.54
C TRP A 20 21.71 -10.90 -7.89
N SER A 21 22.82 -10.94 -8.62
CA SER A 21 24.11 -11.26 -8.01
C SER A 21 24.57 -10.13 -7.07
N GLU A 22 25.53 -10.43 -6.21
CA GLU A 22 26.20 -9.42 -5.37
C GLU A 22 26.80 -8.30 -6.21
N GLU A 23 27.53 -8.64 -7.27
CA GLU A 23 28.15 -7.67 -8.19
C GLU A 23 27.10 -6.73 -8.83
N GLN A 24 25.99 -7.29 -9.30
CA GLN A 24 24.90 -6.51 -9.86
C GLN A 24 24.25 -5.60 -8.82
N THR A 25 24.08 -6.08 -7.59
CA THR A 25 23.46 -5.33 -6.50
C THR A 25 24.35 -4.18 -6.04
N LEU A 26 25.64 -4.42 -5.83
CA LEU A 26 26.60 -3.41 -5.38
C LEU A 26 26.94 -2.40 -6.48
N GLY A 27 26.88 -2.81 -7.76
CA GLY A 27 27.07 -1.92 -8.91
C GLY A 27 25.81 -1.12 -9.31
N ALA A 28 24.63 -1.48 -8.79
CA ALA A 28 23.39 -0.80 -9.12
C ALA A 28 23.25 0.54 -8.38
N ARG A 29 22.66 1.52 -9.06
CA ARG A 29 22.23 2.76 -8.41
C ARG A 29 21.11 2.45 -7.41
N ILE A 30 21.14 3.10 -6.25
CA ILE A 30 20.12 2.96 -5.19
C ILE A 30 18.70 3.14 -5.75
N THR A 31 18.49 4.17 -6.57
CA THR A 31 17.18 4.42 -7.21
C THR A 31 16.70 3.27 -8.11
N SER A 32 17.62 2.52 -8.73
CA SER A 32 17.28 1.37 -9.57
C SER A 32 16.82 0.18 -8.73
N ILE A 33 17.52 -0.09 -7.61
CA ILE A 33 17.12 -1.13 -6.64
C ILE A 33 15.71 -0.84 -6.11
N LEU A 34 15.45 0.41 -5.71
CA LEU A 34 14.14 0.83 -5.20
C LEU A 34 13.04 0.73 -6.26
N ALA A 35 13.31 1.12 -7.50
CA ALA A 35 12.35 1.02 -8.60
C ALA A 35 12.01 -0.44 -8.93
N ALA A 36 13.01 -1.32 -9.00
CA ALA A 36 12.81 -2.74 -9.23
C ALA A 36 12.04 -3.40 -8.09
N TYR A 37 12.36 -3.06 -6.84
CA TYR A 37 11.64 -3.54 -5.66
C TYR A 37 10.17 -3.13 -5.69
N LYS A 38 9.88 -1.86 -5.97
CA LYS A 38 8.51 -1.36 -6.11
C LYS A 38 7.75 -2.11 -7.21
N GLY A 39 8.35 -2.25 -8.39
CA GLY A 39 7.72 -2.99 -9.49
C GLY A 39 7.39 -4.44 -9.13
N ARG A 40 8.28 -5.12 -8.39
CA ARG A 40 8.03 -6.48 -7.90
C ARG A 40 6.90 -6.54 -6.88
N LEU A 41 6.80 -5.58 -5.96
CA LEU A 41 5.67 -5.49 -5.03
C LEU A 41 4.33 -5.25 -5.76
N ASP A 42 4.33 -4.39 -6.77
CA ASP A 42 3.13 -4.10 -7.56
C ASP A 42 2.70 -5.32 -8.40
N LEU A 43 3.65 -6.09 -8.95
CA LEU A 43 3.37 -7.37 -9.59
C LEU A 43 2.75 -8.38 -8.61
N LEU A 44 3.35 -8.55 -7.42
CA LEU A 44 2.84 -9.48 -6.40
C LEU A 44 1.43 -9.10 -5.95
N ARG A 45 1.17 -7.80 -5.75
CA ARG A 45 -0.18 -7.30 -5.44
C ARG A 45 -1.17 -7.55 -6.57
N THR A 46 -0.72 -7.47 -7.82
CA THR A 46 -1.58 -7.74 -8.98
C THR A 46 -1.96 -9.23 -9.04
N ILE A 47 -1.02 -10.14 -8.74
CA ILE A 47 -1.24 -11.59 -8.81
C ILE A 47 -2.05 -12.09 -7.61
N PHE A 48 -1.65 -11.73 -6.40
CA PHE A 48 -2.21 -12.28 -5.15
C PHE A 48 -3.30 -11.40 -4.55
N GLY A 49 -3.61 -10.28 -5.18
CA GLY A 49 -4.39 -9.22 -4.57
C GLY A 49 -3.65 -8.58 -3.39
N GLY A 50 -4.39 -7.77 -2.65
CA GLY A 50 -3.88 -7.03 -1.52
C GLY A 50 -4.68 -5.75 -1.38
N LYS A 51 -4.90 -5.30 -0.15
CA LYS A 51 -5.45 -3.96 0.02
C LYS A 51 -4.44 -3.00 -0.63
N PRO A 52 -4.87 -2.13 -1.57
CA PRO A 52 -4.00 -1.07 -2.01
C PRO A 52 -3.48 -0.39 -0.74
N ALA A 53 -2.18 -0.07 -0.71
CA ALA A 53 -1.68 0.88 0.28
C ALA A 53 -2.69 2.02 0.28
N PRO A 54 -3.22 2.46 1.44
CA PRO A 54 -4.22 3.50 1.46
C PRO A 54 -3.66 4.59 0.56
N ALA A 55 -4.33 4.80 -0.59
CA ALA A 55 -4.08 6.01 -1.35
C ALA A 55 -4.24 7.15 -0.35
N ASP A 56 -3.61 8.29 -0.60
CA ASP A 56 -3.95 9.54 0.09
C ASP A 56 -5.42 9.90 -0.19
N ARG A 57 -6.35 9.04 0.21
CA ARG A 57 -7.76 9.32 0.28
C ARG A 57 -7.82 10.43 1.30
N PRO A 58 -8.31 11.61 0.91
CA PRO A 58 -8.47 12.68 1.86
C PRO A 58 -9.26 12.12 3.04
N PRO A 59 -8.86 12.43 4.28
CA PRO A 59 -9.54 11.94 5.46
C PRO A 59 -11.03 12.30 5.32
N VAL A 60 -11.90 11.30 5.33
CA VAL A 60 -13.35 11.51 5.25
C VAL A 60 -13.73 12.36 6.45
N SER A 61 -14.32 13.52 6.20
CA SER A 61 -14.65 14.44 7.29
C SER A 61 -15.73 13.83 8.17
N GLY A 62 -15.66 14.07 9.49
CA GLY A 62 -16.70 13.60 10.42
C GLY A 62 -18.11 14.10 10.07
N ARG A 63 -18.21 15.20 9.31
CA ARG A 63 -19.47 15.74 8.79
C ARG A 63 -20.10 14.84 7.73
N GLU A 64 -19.30 14.31 6.81
CA GLU A 64 -19.76 13.40 5.76
C GLU A 64 -20.21 12.05 6.34
N VAL A 65 -19.46 11.52 7.31
CA VAL A 65 -19.84 10.29 8.03
C VAL A 65 -21.17 10.47 8.77
N LYS A 66 -21.35 11.61 9.46
CA LYS A 66 -22.59 11.91 10.18
C LYS A 66 -23.78 12.10 9.24
N GLY A 67 -23.57 12.70 8.06
CA GLY A 67 -24.57 12.82 7.00
C GLY A 67 -25.04 11.45 6.50
N LEU A 68 -24.10 10.58 6.15
CA LEU A 68 -24.39 9.22 5.67
C LEU A 68 -25.14 8.39 6.72
N LEU A 69 -24.72 8.46 7.99
CA LEU A 69 -25.39 7.76 9.09
C LEU A 69 -26.83 8.23 9.29
N ARG A 70 -27.12 9.53 9.11
CA ARG A 70 -28.50 10.05 9.16
C ARG A 70 -29.34 9.50 8.01
N THR A 71 -28.80 9.44 6.80
CA THR A 71 -29.50 8.90 5.63
C THR A 71 -29.82 7.41 5.80
N LEU A 72 -28.88 6.62 6.32
CA LEU A 72 -29.09 5.19 6.59
C LEU A 72 -30.10 4.95 7.71
N LYS A 73 -30.08 5.78 8.76
CA LYS A 73 -31.05 5.71 9.86
C LYS A 73 -32.47 6.04 9.37
N ALA A 74 -32.62 7.10 8.58
CA ALA A 74 -33.90 7.48 7.98
C ALA A 74 -34.45 6.41 7.03
N ALA A 75 -33.59 5.76 6.23
CA ALA A 75 -33.98 4.67 5.34
C ALA A 75 -34.41 3.40 6.11
N ARG A 76 -33.86 3.16 7.30
CA ARG A 76 -34.25 2.05 8.19
C ARG A 76 -35.58 2.32 8.90
N GLU A 77 -35.82 3.57 9.28
CA GLU A 77 -37.04 4.00 9.96
C GLU A 77 -38.23 4.10 8.99
N GLY A 78 -38.00 4.52 7.74
CA GLY A 78 -39.03 4.53 6.69
C GLY A 78 -39.45 3.16 6.16
N ARG A 79 -38.74 2.08 6.54
CA ARG A 79 -39.10 0.69 6.17
C ARG A 79 -39.89 -0.03 7.28
N ALA A 80 -40.18 0.66 8.40
CA ALA A 80 -40.93 0.13 9.54
C ALA A 80 -42.27 0.87 9.73
N GLY A 81 -43.26 0.55 8.90
CA GLY A 81 -44.70 0.62 9.24
C GLY A 81 -45.62 1.34 8.24
N PRO A 82 -46.94 1.02 8.20
CA PRO A 82 -47.60 -0.27 8.47
C PRO A 82 -48.41 -0.78 7.25
N SER A 83 -48.84 -2.05 7.35
CA SER A 83 -49.89 -2.69 6.52
C SER A 83 -51.27 -2.10 6.77
#